data_AF-A0A2V5XJB4-F1
#
_entry.id   AF-A0A2V5XJB4-F1
#
_cell.length_a   1.000
_cell.length_b   1.000
_cell.length_c   1.000
_cell.angle_alpha   90.00
_cell.angle_beta   90.00
_cell.angle_gamma   90.00
#
_symmetry.space_group_name_H-M   'P 1'
#
loop_
_entity.id
_entity.type
_entity.pdbx_description
1 polymer ?
#
loop_
_entity_poly.entity_id
_entity_poly.type
_entity_poly.pdbx_seq_one_letter_code
_entity_poly.pdbx_strand_id
1 'polypeptide(L)'
;MKKTTSIPFRALFPLQLAQVFCAVVLFGLVGGGTAWGQAVGDYRSIQSGNWSSTSTWERFNGASWVAAVATPTSLDGQITIRAGHTVTVAASVTADQVVVQAGGQITVSSPFILT
;
A
#
# COMPACT_ATOMS: atom_id res chain seq x y z
N MET A 1 27.98 64.16 -3.34
CA MET A 1 28.52 62.86 -3.78
C MET A 1 28.29 61.84 -2.68
N LYS A 2 27.64 60.72 -3.03
CA LYS A 2 27.32 59.49 -2.29
C LYS A 2 26.70 59.63 -0.89
N LYS A 3 25.36 59.63 -0.83
CA LYS A 3 24.59 59.21 0.35
C LYS A 3 24.14 57.76 0.16
N THR A 4 24.61 56.90 1.06
CA THR A 4 24.31 55.48 1.21
C THR A 4 22.85 55.28 1.61
N THR A 5 22.11 54.42 0.91
CA THR A 5 20.73 54.06 1.30
C THR A 5 20.71 52.58 1.70
N SER A 6 20.54 52.34 3.00
CA SER A 6 20.25 51.01 3.56
C SER A 6 18.87 50.55 3.13
N ILE A 7 18.77 49.33 2.60
CA ILE A 7 17.49 48.72 2.20
C ILE A 7 16.85 48.08 3.45
N PRO A 8 15.55 48.30 3.72
CA PRO A 8 14.89 47.80 4.94
C PRO A 8 14.49 46.31 4.86
N PHE A 9 14.40 45.70 6.04
CA PHE A 9 14.04 44.35 6.52
C PHE A 9 12.87 43.58 5.85
N ARG A 10 12.47 43.87 4.61
CA ARG A 10 11.36 43.18 3.90
C ARG A 10 11.78 41.96 3.08
N ALA A 11 12.88 41.30 3.47
CA ALA A 11 13.21 39.97 2.97
C ALA A 11 12.90 38.97 4.07
N LEU A 12 12.01 38.01 3.76
CA LEU A 12 11.56 36.83 4.52
C LEU A 12 10.09 36.93 4.98
N PHE A 13 9.17 36.45 4.14
CA PHE A 13 8.28 35.30 4.38
C PHE A 13 7.13 35.29 3.33
N PRO A 14 7.00 34.24 2.50
CA PRO A 14 5.93 34.11 1.51
C PRO A 14 4.79 33.22 2.04
N LEU A 15 3.52 33.55 1.76
CA LEU A 15 2.46 32.55 1.70
C LEU A 15 1.22 33.09 0.96
N GLN A 16 0.75 32.25 0.03
CA GLN A 16 -0.64 32.05 -0.40
C GLN A 16 -1.34 33.12 -1.27
N LEU A 17 -1.76 32.60 -2.43
CA LEU A 17 -3.07 32.78 -3.08
C LEU A 17 -3.10 33.43 -4.49
N ALA A 18 -2.21 33.03 -5.41
CA ALA A 18 -2.28 33.51 -6.80
C ALA A 18 -2.10 32.46 -7.91
N GLN A 19 -2.10 31.16 -7.65
CA GLN A 19 -1.85 30.17 -8.70
C GLN A 19 -3.09 29.33 -9.02
N VAL A 20 -4.11 29.98 -9.60
CA VAL A 20 -5.23 29.29 -10.23
C VAL A 20 -5.39 29.81 -11.66
N PHE A 21 -5.64 28.90 -12.59
CA PHE A 21 -6.11 29.13 -13.97
C PHE A 21 -5.05 29.44 -15.04
N CYS A 22 -4.19 28.46 -15.41
CA CYS A 22 -3.82 28.26 -16.83
C CYS A 22 -3.14 26.92 -17.22
N ALA A 23 -2.92 25.94 -16.34
CA ALA A 23 -2.14 24.73 -16.68
C ALA A 23 -2.97 23.43 -16.71
N VAL A 24 -4.15 23.42 -17.34
CA VAL A 24 -4.96 22.20 -17.49
C VAL A 24 -4.71 21.47 -18.82
N VAL A 25 -3.85 21.98 -19.69
CA VAL A 25 -3.58 21.34 -21.00
C VAL A 25 -2.08 21.15 -21.18
N LEU A 26 -1.59 20.00 -20.70
CA LEU A 26 -0.34 19.27 -21.04
C LEU A 26 0.24 18.52 -19.82
N PHE A 27 -0.59 17.70 -19.15
CA PHE A 27 -0.10 16.64 -18.25
C PHE A 27 -0.70 15.29 -18.68
N GLY A 28 -0.42 14.94 -19.93
CA GLY A 28 -0.90 13.71 -20.55
C GLY A 28 0.22 12.99 -21.29
N LEU A 29 1.37 12.73 -20.65
CA LEU A 29 2.34 11.72 -21.13
C LEU A 29 3.48 11.37 -20.15
N VAL A 30 3.20 11.05 -18.89
CA VAL A 30 4.03 10.09 -18.12
C VAL A 30 3.10 9.29 -17.20
N GLY A 31 2.38 8.34 -17.81
CA GLY A 31 1.62 7.33 -17.07
C GLY A 31 2.59 6.38 -16.40
N GLY A 32 2.93 6.68 -15.15
CA GLY A 32 3.84 5.90 -14.34
C GLY A 32 4.01 6.55 -12.98
N GLY A 33 2.90 7.00 -12.39
CA GLY A 33 2.91 7.17 -10.94
C GLY A 33 3.39 5.85 -10.37
N THR A 34 4.38 5.86 -9.49
CA THR A 34 4.53 4.79 -8.51
C THR A 34 3.33 4.89 -7.56
N ALA A 35 2.13 4.68 -8.11
CA ALA A 35 1.02 4.18 -7.35
C ALA A 35 1.51 2.84 -6.82
N TRP A 36 1.27 2.59 -5.54
CA TRP A 36 1.43 1.27 -4.96
C TRP A 36 0.37 0.39 -5.64
N GLY A 37 0.70 -0.09 -6.82
CA GLY A 37 -0.15 -0.91 -7.67
C GLY A 37 0.09 -2.36 -7.31
N GLN A 38 -1.01 -3.09 -7.13
CA GLN A 38 -1.03 -4.55 -7.04
C GLN A 38 -0.18 -5.19 -8.17
N ALA A 39 0.75 -6.06 -7.79
CA ALA A 39 1.61 -6.82 -8.68
C ALA A 39 1.06 -8.23 -8.92
N VAL A 40 1.39 -8.82 -10.08
CA VAL A 40 1.01 -10.22 -10.38
C VAL A 40 1.55 -11.12 -9.27
N GLY A 41 0.66 -11.89 -8.66
CA GLY A 41 1.02 -12.79 -7.58
C GLY A 41 0.87 -12.20 -6.18
N ASP A 42 0.42 -10.95 -6.04
CA ASP A 42 -0.02 -10.42 -4.75
C ASP A 42 -1.24 -11.20 -4.23
N TYR A 43 -1.34 -11.31 -2.91
CA TYR A 43 -2.47 -11.92 -2.22
C TYR A 43 -3.17 -10.90 -1.33
N ARG A 44 -4.48 -11.05 -1.18
CA ARG A 44 -5.21 -10.38 -0.11
C ARG A 44 -6.31 -11.26 0.45
N SER A 45 -6.67 -11.03 1.72
CA SER A 45 -7.77 -11.77 2.33
C SER A 45 -9.11 -11.33 1.73
N ILE A 46 -9.96 -12.27 1.33
CA ILE A 46 -11.33 -12.00 0.84
C ILE A 46 -12.38 -12.13 1.95
N GLN A 47 -12.06 -12.88 3.01
CA GLN A 47 -12.87 -13.04 4.22
C GLN A 47 -11.97 -13.41 5.41
N SER A 48 -12.54 -13.42 6.63
CA SER A 48 -11.89 -14.02 7.80
C SER A 48 -11.79 -15.54 7.66
N GLY A 49 -10.70 -16.13 8.10
CA GLY A 49 -10.50 -17.58 7.94
C GLY A 49 -9.10 -18.06 8.31
N ASN A 50 -8.83 -19.33 8.04
CA ASN A 50 -7.50 -19.91 8.26
C ASN A 50 -6.56 -19.52 7.11
N TRP A 51 -5.31 -19.16 7.42
CA TRP A 51 -4.26 -18.90 6.43
C TRP A 51 -4.12 -20.06 5.43
N SER A 52 -4.19 -21.30 5.91
CA SER A 52 -4.05 -22.50 5.08
C SER A 52 -5.30 -22.87 4.28
N SER A 53 -6.35 -22.02 4.28
CA SER A 53 -7.55 -22.23 3.46
C SER A 53 -7.56 -21.28 2.26
N THR A 54 -7.69 -21.83 1.04
CA THR A 54 -7.74 -21.04 -0.20
C THR A 54 -8.94 -20.09 -0.26
N SER A 55 -10.05 -20.42 0.41
CA SER A 55 -11.23 -19.54 0.47
C SER A 55 -10.98 -18.26 1.26
N THR A 56 -9.92 -18.18 2.06
CA THR A 56 -9.49 -16.97 2.77
C THR A 56 -8.89 -15.93 1.82
N TRP A 57 -8.45 -16.34 0.62
CA TRP A 57 -7.58 -15.53 -0.23
C TRP A 57 -8.10 -15.29 -1.65
N GLU A 58 -7.76 -14.12 -2.17
CA GLU A 58 -7.77 -13.82 -3.60
C GLU A 58 -6.35 -13.43 -4.04
N ARG A 59 -5.99 -13.78 -5.29
CA ARG A 59 -4.67 -13.53 -5.88
C ARG A 59 -4.81 -12.59 -7.07
N PHE A 60 -3.92 -11.62 -7.20
CA PHE A 60 -3.92 -10.73 -8.35
C PHE A 60 -3.28 -11.42 -9.56
N ASN A 61 -4.02 -11.53 -10.67
CA ASN A 61 -3.57 -12.22 -11.88
C ASN A 61 -2.91 -11.30 -12.92
N GLY A 62 -2.68 -10.02 -12.59
CA GLY A 62 -2.18 -9.00 -13.50
C GLY A 62 -3.26 -8.07 -14.06
N ALA A 63 -4.53 -8.47 -13.97
CA ALA A 63 -5.67 -7.68 -14.43
C ALA A 63 -6.76 -7.54 -13.35
N SER A 64 -6.99 -8.57 -12.54
CA SER A 64 -8.05 -8.62 -11.54
C SER A 64 -7.66 -9.52 -10.38
N TRP A 65 -8.37 -9.33 -9.26
CA TRP A 65 -8.32 -10.26 -8.15
C TRP A 65 -9.25 -11.44 -8.44
N VAL A 66 -8.71 -12.65 -8.33
CA VAL A 66 -9.44 -13.90 -8.57
C VAL A 66 -9.31 -14.82 -7.36
N ALA A 67 -10.25 -15.75 -7.21
CA ALA A 67 -10.17 -16.76 -6.16
C ALA A 67 -8.83 -17.50 -6.21
N ALA A 68 -8.14 -17.57 -5.08
CA ALA A 68 -6.85 -18.24 -5.02
C ALA A 68 -7.02 -19.76 -5.11
N VAL A 69 -6.14 -20.42 -5.87
CA VAL A 69 -6.07 -21.90 -5.95
C VAL A 69 -4.99 -22.50 -5.05
N ALA A 70 -4.16 -21.64 -4.46
CA ALA A 70 -3.13 -21.96 -3.48
C ALA A 70 -3.13 -20.85 -2.41
N THR A 71 -2.53 -21.12 -1.26
CA THR A 71 -2.39 -20.13 -0.18
C THR A 71 -1.04 -19.42 -0.30
N PRO A 72 -0.94 -18.16 0.18
CA PRO A 72 0.31 -17.41 0.09
C PRO A 72 1.46 -18.05 0.87
N THR A 73 2.66 -17.91 0.31
CA THR A 73 3.95 -18.38 0.82
C THR A 73 4.99 -17.26 0.76
N SER A 74 6.22 -17.52 1.22
CA SER A 74 7.35 -16.59 1.09
C SER A 74 7.81 -16.34 -0.36
N LEU A 75 7.32 -17.10 -1.34
CA LEU A 75 7.64 -16.91 -2.77
C LEU A 75 6.64 -15.99 -3.50
N ASP A 76 5.56 -15.61 -2.83
CA ASP A 76 4.49 -14.80 -3.41
C ASP A 76 4.74 -13.30 -3.22
N GLY A 77 3.92 -12.48 -3.87
CA GLY A 77 3.99 -11.02 -3.78
C GLY A 77 3.56 -10.48 -2.41
N GLN A 78 3.07 -9.25 -2.36
CA GLN A 78 2.56 -8.67 -1.12
C GLN A 78 1.35 -9.44 -0.62
N ILE A 79 1.36 -9.82 0.66
CA ILE A 79 0.23 -10.48 1.32
C ILE A 79 -0.50 -9.46 2.19
N THR A 80 -1.71 -9.09 1.81
CA THR A 80 -2.50 -8.07 2.52
C THR A 80 -3.64 -8.69 3.32
N ILE A 81 -3.65 -8.48 4.64
CA ILE A 81 -4.83 -8.73 5.46
C ILE A 81 -5.69 -7.47 5.43
N ARG A 82 -6.87 -7.57 4.80
CA ARG A 82 -7.78 -6.43 4.64
C ARG A 82 -8.42 -6.02 5.96
N ALA A 83 -8.81 -4.75 6.05
CA ALA A 83 -9.54 -4.21 7.19
C ALA A 83 -10.81 -5.04 7.48
N GLY A 84 -11.05 -5.36 8.76
CA GLY A 84 -12.20 -6.15 9.21
C GLY A 84 -12.04 -7.66 9.05
N HIS A 85 -10.93 -8.15 8.49
CA HIS A 85 -10.65 -9.58 8.37
C HIS A 85 -9.69 -10.05 9.48
N THR A 86 -9.99 -11.22 10.04
CA THR A 86 -9.10 -11.96 10.93
C THR A 86 -8.60 -13.21 10.23
N VAL A 87 -7.29 -13.31 10.05
CA VAL A 87 -6.65 -14.51 9.50
C VAL A 87 -5.94 -15.27 10.60
N THR A 88 -6.29 -16.55 10.77
CA THR A 88 -5.72 -17.42 11.80
C THR A 88 -4.66 -18.34 11.20
N VAL A 89 -3.47 -18.38 11.81
CA VAL A 89 -2.40 -19.33 11.51
C VAL A 89 -2.56 -20.53 12.45
N ALA A 90 -3.13 -21.62 11.93
CA ALA A 90 -3.37 -22.87 12.67
C ALA A 90 -2.44 -24.03 12.23
N ALA A 91 -1.45 -23.72 11.41
CA ALA A 91 -0.31 -24.56 11.04
C ALA A 91 0.86 -23.62 10.73
N SER A 92 2.11 -24.04 10.97
CA SER A 92 3.25 -23.16 10.70
C SER A 92 3.35 -22.84 9.20
N VAL A 93 3.55 -21.56 8.87
CA VAL A 93 3.64 -21.07 7.49
C VAL A 93 4.81 -20.08 7.37
N THR A 94 5.26 -19.88 6.14
CA THR A 94 6.31 -18.90 5.81
C THR A 94 5.72 -17.79 4.94
N ALA A 95 6.13 -16.56 5.18
CA ALA A 95 5.75 -15.39 4.39
C ALA A 95 6.91 -14.38 4.36
N ASP A 96 7.11 -13.70 3.24
CA ASP A 96 8.18 -12.70 3.12
C ASP A 96 7.67 -11.31 3.52
N GLN A 97 6.57 -10.86 2.90
CA GLN A 97 5.96 -9.57 3.22
C GLN A 97 4.47 -9.68 3.54
N VAL A 98 4.09 -9.21 4.73
CA VAL A 98 2.70 -9.17 5.18
C VAL A 98 2.32 -7.75 5.61
N VAL A 99 1.27 -7.22 5.01
CA VAL A 99 0.67 -5.94 5.36
C VAL A 99 -0.68 -6.19 6.02
N VAL A 100 -0.84 -5.74 7.26
CA VAL A 100 -2.13 -5.75 7.95
C VAL A 100 -2.72 -4.35 7.85
N GLN A 101 -3.82 -4.21 7.11
CA GLN A 101 -4.54 -2.94 7.02
C GLN A 101 -5.14 -2.57 8.38
N ALA A 102 -5.37 -1.28 8.63
CA ALA A 102 -6.00 -0.83 9.87
C ALA A 102 -7.34 -1.56 10.10
N GLY A 103 -7.48 -2.21 11.26
CA GLY A 103 -8.65 -3.03 11.60
C GLY A 103 -8.62 -4.47 11.07
N GLY A 104 -7.57 -4.89 10.36
CA GLY A 104 -7.27 -6.28 10.09
C GLY A 104 -6.51 -6.93 11.26
N GLN A 105 -6.53 -8.27 11.33
CA GLN A 105 -5.88 -9.02 12.39
C GLN A 105 -5.25 -10.32 11.87
N ILE A 106 -4.08 -10.66 12.41
CA ILE A 106 -3.50 -12.00 12.32
C ILE A 106 -3.49 -12.61 13.72
N THR A 107 -3.98 -13.85 13.84
CA THR A 107 -3.91 -14.62 15.08
C THR A 107 -3.04 -15.85 14.84
N VAL A 108 -1.92 -15.96 15.54
CA VAL A 108 -1.08 -17.16 15.49
C VAL A 108 -1.41 -18.05 16.67
N SER A 109 -1.97 -19.24 16.38
CA SER A 109 -2.30 -20.22 17.42
C SER A 109 -1.04 -20.92 17.89
N SER A 110 -0.88 -21.09 19.21
CA SER A 110 0.19 -21.94 19.76
C SER A 110 -0.02 -23.40 19.32
N PRO A 111 1.03 -24.17 18.94
CA PRO A 111 2.47 -23.84 18.98
C PRO A 111 3.05 -23.34 17.64
N PHE A 112 2.19 -22.88 16.72
CA PHE A 112 2.59 -22.60 15.35
C PHE A 112 3.36 -21.30 15.22
N ILE A 113 4.09 -21.19 14.10
CA ILE A 113 4.95 -20.05 13.81
C ILE A 113 4.56 -19.50 12.44
N LEU A 114 4.48 -18.18 12.35
CA LEU A 114 4.53 -17.43 11.11
C LEU A 114 5.95 -16.87 11.00
N THR A 115 6.73 -17.39 10.05
CA THR A 115 8.13 -16.98 9.82
C THR A 115 8.27 -16.15 8.58
#